data_AF-A0A0D2MBH6-F1
#
_entry.id   AF-A0A0D2MBH6-F1
#
_cell.length_a   1.000
_cell.length_b   1.000
_cell.length_c   1.000
_cell.angle_alpha   90.00
_cell.angle_beta   90.00
_cell.angle_gamma   90.00
#
_symmetry.space_group_name_H-M   'P 1'
#
loop_
_entity.id
_entity.type
_entity.pdbx_description
1 polymer ?
#
loop_
_entity_poly.entity_id
_entity_poly.type
_entity_poly.pdbx_seq_one_letter_code
_entity_poly.pdbx_strand_id
1 'polypeptide(L)'
;MQTKTRSKPAAAPSPQKERRGNATQGLGTIGRGVEVKKSSIALAGNGLFAARPFARGDLITEYVGRLISHEEAQLLRARRAHTHIDGLKDPQPGEGGGSFANDARDGAAINSAYDTSPSLSDAA
;
A
#
# COMPACT_ATOMS: atom_id res chain seq x y z
N MET A 1 14.59 -42.39 35.11
CA MET A 1 13.20 -42.10 34.68
C MET A 1 13.27 -40.92 33.71
N GLN A 2 13.06 -41.14 32.41
CA GLN A 2 13.04 -40.06 31.40
C GLN A 2 11.61 -39.84 30.92
N THR A 3 11.12 -38.61 31.03
CA THR A 3 9.78 -38.17 30.63
C THR A 3 9.76 -37.88 29.13
N LYS A 4 8.94 -38.62 28.38
CA LYS A 4 8.66 -38.33 26.96
C LYS A 4 7.50 -37.33 26.87
N THR A 5 7.78 -36.10 26.45
CA THR A 5 6.76 -35.12 26.06
C THR A 5 6.24 -35.48 24.66
N ARG A 6 4.92 -35.77 24.56
CA ARG A 6 4.23 -35.91 23.28
C ARG A 6 3.83 -34.53 22.76
N SER A 7 4.41 -34.08 21.65
CA SER A 7 3.96 -32.91 20.92
C SER A 7 2.67 -33.23 20.14
N LYS A 8 1.67 -32.34 20.27
CA LYS A 8 0.39 -32.38 19.55
C LYS A 8 0.63 -31.90 18.10
N PRO A 9 0.09 -32.55 17.06
CA PRO A 9 0.25 -32.07 15.70
C PRO A 9 -0.55 -30.78 15.50
N ALA A 10 0.08 -29.78 14.87
CA ALA A 10 -0.56 -28.55 14.45
C ALA A 10 -1.63 -28.86 13.40
N ALA A 11 -2.83 -28.29 13.58
CA ALA A 11 -3.93 -28.43 12.64
C ALA A 11 -3.55 -27.82 11.27
N ALA A 12 -3.85 -28.53 10.20
CA ALA A 12 -3.64 -28.06 8.83
C ALA A 12 -4.46 -26.76 8.56
N PRO A 13 -3.92 -25.80 7.80
CA PRO A 13 -4.65 -24.58 7.46
C PRO A 13 -5.84 -24.93 6.56
N SER A 14 -7.04 -24.49 6.97
CA SER A 14 -8.29 -24.63 6.21
C SER A 14 -8.18 -23.95 4.83
N PRO A 15 -8.81 -24.51 3.79
CA PRO A 15 -8.75 -23.95 2.44
C PRO A 15 -9.37 -22.54 2.43
N GLN A 16 -8.56 -21.54 2.12
CA GLN A 16 -9.02 -20.17 1.93
C GLN A 16 -9.88 -20.13 0.66
N LYS A 17 -11.21 -20.04 0.83
CA LYS A 17 -12.12 -19.66 -0.26
C LYS A 17 -11.62 -18.33 -0.83
N GLU A 18 -11.17 -18.35 -2.07
CA GLU A 18 -10.89 -17.15 -2.88
C GLU A 18 -12.15 -16.27 -2.89
N ARG A 19 -12.19 -15.29 -1.98
CA ARG A 19 -13.13 -14.19 -2.07
C ARG A 19 -12.60 -13.30 -3.16
N ARG A 20 -13.25 -13.31 -4.33
CA ARG A 20 -13.07 -12.25 -5.34
C ARG A 20 -13.19 -10.92 -4.59
N GLY A 21 -12.17 -10.07 -4.73
CA GLY A 21 -12.06 -8.77 -4.06
C GLY A 21 -13.40 -8.04 -4.14
N ASN A 22 -13.89 -7.57 -2.99
CA ASN A 22 -15.21 -6.98 -2.90
C ASN A 22 -15.07 -5.54 -3.42
N ALA A 23 -15.14 -5.37 -4.75
CA ALA A 23 -15.04 -4.09 -5.46
C ALA A 23 -16.10 -3.03 -5.05
N THR A 24 -16.98 -3.35 -4.11
CA THR A 24 -18.06 -2.48 -3.60
C THR A 24 -17.60 -1.48 -2.54
N GLN A 25 -16.44 -1.69 -1.90
CA GLN A 25 -15.87 -0.69 -0.99
C GLN A 25 -14.92 0.16 -1.85
N GLY A 26 -15.42 1.29 -2.37
CA GLY A 26 -14.69 2.18 -3.27
C GLY A 26 -13.28 2.55 -2.80
N LEU A 27 -12.49 3.07 -3.72
CA LEU A 27 -11.07 3.37 -3.53
C LEU A 27 -10.81 4.12 -2.21
N GLY A 28 -9.80 3.69 -1.45
CA GLY A 28 -9.47 4.32 -0.18
C GLY A 28 -8.88 5.70 -0.39
N THR A 29 -9.35 6.68 0.38
CA THR A 29 -8.79 8.04 0.44
C THR A 29 -8.36 8.35 1.86
N ILE A 30 -7.52 9.36 2.04
CA ILE A 30 -7.11 9.81 3.38
C ILE A 30 -8.35 10.18 4.19
N GLY A 31 -8.51 9.53 5.36
CA GLY A 31 -9.68 9.67 6.22
C GLY A 31 -10.89 8.80 5.83
N ARG A 32 -10.81 8.02 4.75
CA ARG A 32 -11.84 7.04 4.33
C ARG A 32 -11.18 5.75 3.83
N GLY A 33 -10.85 4.87 4.77
CA GLY A 33 -10.27 3.56 4.48
C GLY A 33 -8.74 3.51 4.53
N VAL A 34 -8.05 4.64 4.39
CA VAL A 34 -6.62 4.78 4.70
C VAL A 34 -6.35 6.01 5.56
N GLU A 35 -5.28 5.97 6.35
CA GLU A 35 -4.85 7.05 7.24
C GLU A 35 -3.35 7.28 7.14
N VAL A 36 -2.92 8.54 7.27
CA VAL A 36 -1.51 8.91 7.32
C VAL A 36 -1.12 9.16 8.77
N LYS A 37 -0.10 8.45 9.26
CA LYS A 37 0.41 8.57 10.63
C LYS A 37 1.94 8.56 10.64
N LYS A 38 2.56 8.87 11.77
CA LYS A 38 4.01 8.75 11.94
C LYS A 38 4.45 7.31 11.68
N SER A 39 5.44 7.11 10.82
CA SER A 39 6.00 5.78 10.53
C SER A 39 6.85 5.28 11.70
N SER A 40 6.80 3.98 11.97
CA SER A 40 7.73 3.31 12.89
C SER A 40 9.08 3.01 12.25
N ILE A 41 9.21 3.16 10.93
CA ILE A 41 10.48 3.01 10.22
C ILE A 41 11.34 4.25 10.51
N ALA A 42 12.55 4.02 11.00
CA ALA A 42 13.49 5.10 11.31
C ALA A 42 13.71 6.01 10.09
N LEU A 43 13.60 7.32 10.33
CA LEU A 43 13.80 8.40 9.33
C LEU A 43 12.81 8.43 8.15
N ALA A 44 11.77 7.59 8.13
CA ALA A 44 10.80 7.55 7.03
C ALA A 44 9.77 8.70 7.05
N GLY A 45 9.68 9.45 8.15
CA GLY A 45 8.65 10.48 8.30
C GLY A 45 7.29 9.86 8.60
N ASN A 46 6.34 10.02 7.69
CA ASN A 46 4.98 9.47 7.80
C ASN A 46 4.84 8.15 7.01
N GLY A 47 3.77 7.43 7.28
CA GLY A 47 3.40 6.20 6.58
C GLY A 47 1.91 6.16 6.32
N LEU A 48 1.52 5.41 5.28
CA LEU A 48 0.15 5.07 4.97
C LEU A 48 -0.28 3.79 5.70
N PHE A 49 -1.40 3.85 6.40
CA PHE A 49 -1.97 2.74 7.15
C PHE A 49 -3.38 2.44 6.66
N ALA A 50 -3.74 1.16 6.63
CA ALA A 50 -5.12 0.75 6.38
C ALA A 50 -6.00 1.11 7.59
N ALA A 51 -7.09 1.84 7.34
CA ALA A 51 -8.12 2.16 8.33
C ALA A 51 -9.36 1.27 8.17
N ARG A 52 -9.40 0.44 7.13
CA ARG A 52 -10.39 -0.62 6.91
C ARG A 52 -9.70 -1.87 6.33
N PRO A 53 -10.37 -3.03 6.35
CA PRO A 53 -9.87 -4.21 5.68
C PRO A 53 -9.81 -4.02 4.14
N PHE A 54 -8.75 -4.56 3.54
CA PHE A 54 -8.59 -4.74 2.10
C PHE A 54 -8.31 -6.22 1.83
N ALA A 55 -8.97 -6.79 0.83
CA ALA A 55 -8.67 -8.12 0.34
C ALA A 55 -7.48 -8.09 -0.62
N ARG A 56 -6.84 -9.24 -0.83
CA ARG A 56 -5.82 -9.38 -1.86
C ARG A 56 -6.44 -9.07 -3.22
N GLY A 57 -5.80 -8.17 -3.96
CA GLY A 57 -6.27 -7.72 -5.29
C GLY A 57 -7.20 -6.51 -5.25
N ASP A 58 -7.57 -6.01 -4.07
CA ASP A 58 -8.30 -4.74 -3.99
C ASP A 58 -7.39 -3.56 -4.36
N LEU A 59 -7.94 -2.59 -5.08
CA LEU A 59 -7.32 -1.27 -5.21
C LEU A 59 -7.39 -0.55 -3.86
N ILE A 60 -6.23 -0.17 -3.34
CA ILE A 60 -6.12 0.41 -1.99
C ILE A 60 -6.35 1.92 -2.03
N THR A 61 -5.53 2.64 -2.79
CA THR A 61 -5.58 4.10 -2.88
C THR A 61 -4.83 4.58 -4.14
N GLU A 62 -5.11 5.80 -4.57
CA GLU A 62 -4.46 6.44 -5.72
C GLU A 62 -3.14 7.08 -5.31
N TYR A 63 -2.24 7.18 -6.29
CA TYR A 63 -1.04 8.00 -6.18
C TYR A 63 -1.35 9.41 -6.70
N VAL A 64 -1.62 10.34 -5.77
CA VAL A 64 -1.95 11.73 -6.11
C VAL A 64 -0.72 12.61 -6.00
N GLY A 65 -0.56 13.54 -6.94
CA GLY A 65 0.51 14.51 -6.93
C GLY A 65 0.53 15.37 -8.20
N ARG A 66 1.50 16.29 -8.25
CA ARG A 66 1.70 17.13 -9.44
C ARG A 66 2.34 16.29 -10.55
N LEU A 67 1.77 16.34 -11.75
CA LEU A 67 2.46 15.85 -12.94
C LEU A 67 3.66 16.76 -13.22
N ILE A 68 4.83 16.14 -13.32
CA ILE A 68 6.09 16.82 -13.61
C ILE A 68 6.60 16.40 -14.98
N SER A 69 7.35 17.29 -15.62
CA SER A 69 7.98 17.01 -16.90
C SER A 69 9.01 15.86 -16.79
N HIS A 70 9.37 15.27 -17.92
CA HIS A 70 10.37 14.21 -17.96
C HIS A 70 11.74 14.68 -17.44
N GLU A 71 12.13 15.92 -17.75
CA GLU A 71 13.37 16.52 -17.26
C GLU A 71 13.36 16.72 -15.74
N GLU A 72 12.28 17.31 -15.20
CA GLU A 72 12.09 17.42 -13.75
C GLU A 72 12.09 16.05 -13.06
N ALA A 73 11.45 15.05 -13.67
CA ALA A 73 11.45 13.69 -13.17
C ALA A 73 12.85 13.08 -13.14
N GLN A 74 13.68 13.27 -14.17
CA GLN A 74 15.07 12.79 -14.17
C GLN A 74 15.90 13.42 -13.03
N LEU A 75 15.75 14.72 -12.80
CA LEU A 75 16.43 15.42 -11.71
C LEU A 75 16.01 14.88 -10.33
N LEU A 76 14.72 14.59 -10.15
CA LEU A 76 14.20 14.01 -8.91
C LEU A 76 14.56 12.53 -8.76
N ARG A 77 14.60 11.74 -9.84
CA ARG A 77 15.11 10.35 -9.82
C ARG A 77 16.57 10.28 -9.39
N ALA A 78 17.41 11.20 -9.87
CA ALA A 78 18.81 11.29 -9.45
C ALA A 78 18.96 11.50 -7.93
N ARG A 79 17.95 12.10 -7.30
CA ARG A 79 17.84 12.28 -5.84
C ARG A 79 17.04 11.17 -5.14
N ARG A 80 16.70 10.09 -5.87
CA ARG A 80 15.82 8.98 -5.42
C ARG A 80 14.43 9.44 -4.94
N ALA A 81 13.90 10.51 -5.53
CA ALA A 81 12.68 11.15 -5.05
C ALA A 81 11.43 10.77 -5.85
N HIS A 82 11.42 10.83 -7.19
CA HIS A 82 10.16 10.70 -7.98
C HIS A 82 10.38 10.13 -9.38
N THR A 83 9.34 9.53 -9.99
CA THR A 83 9.42 8.95 -11.34
C THR A 83 8.67 9.74 -12.39
N HIS A 84 7.49 10.33 -12.15
CA HIS A 84 6.79 11.26 -13.06
C HIS A 84 5.66 12.06 -12.37
N ILE A 85 5.30 11.67 -11.14
CA ILE A 85 4.35 12.36 -10.28
C ILE A 85 5.13 12.78 -9.03
N ASP A 86 5.11 14.07 -8.72
CA ASP A 86 5.59 14.58 -7.44
C ASP A 86 4.46 14.44 -6.41
N GLY A 87 4.51 13.35 -5.64
CA GLY A 87 3.48 12.98 -4.69
C GLY A 87 3.27 14.01 -3.58
N LEU A 88 2.06 14.04 -3.01
CA LEU A 88 1.69 14.93 -1.91
C LEU A 88 2.70 14.88 -0.75
N LYS A 89 3.10 16.06 -0.26
CA LYS A 89 3.97 16.21 0.92
C LYS A 89 3.18 16.33 2.21
N ASP A 90 2.01 16.96 2.13
CA ASP A 90 1.07 17.13 3.23
C ASP A 90 -0.20 16.32 2.95
N PRO A 91 -0.70 15.53 3.92
CA PRO A 91 -1.88 14.72 3.73
C PRO A 91 -3.13 15.58 3.61
N GLN A 92 -3.94 15.35 2.56
CA GLN A 92 -5.19 16.05 2.33
C GLN A 92 -6.37 15.07 2.46
N PRO A 93 -7.32 15.29 3.40
CA PRO A 93 -8.48 14.43 3.52
C PRO A 93 -9.28 14.33 2.21
N GLY A 94 -9.67 13.11 1.83
CA GLY A 94 -10.38 12.85 0.58
C GLY A 94 -9.50 12.60 -0.65
N GLU A 95 -8.19 12.85 -0.58
CA GLU A 95 -7.24 12.52 -1.64
C GLU A 95 -6.68 11.10 -1.51
N GLY A 96 -6.11 10.58 -2.59
CA GLY A 96 -5.33 9.33 -2.57
C GLY A 96 -4.08 9.45 -1.68
N GLY A 97 -3.78 8.40 -0.94
CA GLY A 97 -2.69 8.35 0.05
C GLY A 97 -1.38 7.76 -0.46
N GLY A 98 -1.28 7.41 -1.75
CA GLY A 98 -0.18 6.61 -2.29
C GLY A 98 1.21 7.22 -2.08
N SER A 99 1.34 8.54 -2.00
CA SER A 99 2.62 9.22 -1.77
C SER A 99 3.22 8.97 -0.38
N PHE A 100 2.44 8.47 0.57
CA PHE A 100 2.87 8.14 1.93
C PHE A 100 3.13 6.64 2.15
N ALA A 101 2.98 5.81 1.11
CA ALA A 101 3.34 4.40 1.19
C ALA A 101 4.88 4.26 1.29
N ASN A 102 5.34 3.45 2.25
CA ASN A 102 6.76 3.22 2.47
C ASN A 102 7.22 1.92 1.81
N ASP A 103 8.44 1.92 1.28
CA ASP A 103 9.08 0.70 0.80
C ASP A 103 9.29 -0.29 1.96
N ALA A 104 8.91 -1.55 1.73
CA ALA A 104 9.14 -2.62 2.69
C ALA A 104 10.65 -2.88 2.87
N ARG A 105 11.08 -3.10 4.11
CA ARG A 105 12.49 -3.43 4.44
C ARG A 105 12.83 -4.91 4.24
N ASP A 106 11.81 -5.76 4.22
CA ASP A 106 11.90 -7.19 3.96
C ASP A 106 10.69 -7.66 3.13
N GLY A 107 10.79 -8.85 2.54
CA GLY A 107 9.74 -9.40 1.69
C GLY A 107 8.46 -9.80 2.44
N ALA A 108 8.54 -10.05 3.76
CA ALA A 108 7.38 -10.44 4.55
C ALA A 108 6.47 -9.24 4.87
N ALA A 109 7.02 -8.02 4.84
CA ALA A 109 6.29 -6.78 5.06
C ALA A 109 5.62 -6.20 3.80
N ILE A 110 5.83 -6.79 2.62
CA ILE A 110 5.18 -6.34 1.38
C ILE A 110 3.69 -6.72 1.40
N ASN A 111 2.82 -5.71 1.32
CA ASN A 111 1.37 -5.90 1.34
C ASN A 111 0.61 -5.12 0.25
N SER A 112 1.34 -4.42 -0.63
CA SER A 112 0.78 -3.67 -1.75
C SER A 112 1.77 -3.65 -2.92
N ALA A 113 1.27 -3.32 -4.10
CA ALA A 113 2.06 -3.12 -5.32
C ALA A 113 1.39 -2.04 -6.16
N TYR A 114 2.17 -1.37 -7.02
CA TYR A 114 1.60 -0.48 -8.02
C TYR A 114 0.80 -1.32 -9.03
N ASP A 115 -0.46 -0.95 -9.25
CA ASP A 115 -1.19 -1.43 -10.40
C ASP A 115 -0.79 -0.59 -11.63
N THR A 116 -0.44 -1.28 -12.71
CA THR A 116 -0.05 -0.67 -13.98
C THR A 116 -1.07 -0.95 -15.07
N SER A 117 -2.20 -1.57 -14.70
CA SER A 117 -3.34 -1.69 -15.61
C SER A 117 -3.82 -0.29 -16.03
N PRO A 118 -4.32 -0.12 -17.28
CA PRO A 118 -4.86 1.15 -17.75
C PRO A 118 -5.95 1.64 -16.79
N SER A 119 -5.96 2.94 -16.50
CA SER A 119 -6.95 3.49 -15.58
C SER A 119 -8.35 3.28 -16.15
N LEU A 120 -9.33 2.95 -15.29
CA LEU A 120 -10.73 2.79 -15.71
C LEU A 120 -11.32 4.07 -16.33
N SER A 121 -10.68 5.23 -16.13
CA SER A 121 -11.02 6.51 -16.76
C SER A 121 -10.59 6.65 -18.22
N ASP A 122 -9.70 5.78 -18.72
CA ASP A 122 -9.23 5.82 -20.11
C ASP A 122 -10.14 5.02 -21.08
N ALA A 123 -11.23 4.44 -20.57
CA ALA A 123 -12.16 3.59 -21.32
C ALA A 123 -13.45 4.31 -21.78
N ALA A 124 -13.47 5.65 -21.77
CA ALA A 124 -14.61 6.47 -22.18
C ALA A 124 -14.36 7.24 -23.47
#